data_AF-A0A2G6MT81-F1
#
_entry.id   AF-A0A2G6MT81-F1
#
_cell.length_a   1.000
_cell.length_b   1.000
_cell.length_c   1.000
_cell.angle_alpha   90.00
_cell.angle_beta   90.00
_cell.angle_gamma   90.00
#
_symmetry.space_group_name_H-M   'P 1'
#
loop_
_entity.id
_entity.type
_entity.pdbx_description
1 polymer ?
#
loop_
_entity_poly.entity_id
_entity_poly.type
_entity_poly.pdbx_seq_one_letter_code
_entity_poly.pdbx_strand_id
1 'polypeptide(L)'
;MKRANTTFTTTLIERKWLSRNAYELRCTRPDGFSFRSGQHISMLVGEDERDYTIVSPESEQELVLLIKELENGKVSKKLAEMELGKKLEIKGPDGYLVERPTQKKRVLVATGTGIAPFASLVANGMEAVVLLHGARCAEELYYRHILTGVIPTYMPCLSGESCREQNGPCYEGYVTGYIEDLLPAGDYDFYLCG
;
A
#
# COMPACT_ATOMS: atom_id res chain seq x y z
N MET A 1 -7.35 -20.21 -9.84
CA MET A 1 -7.84 -18.82 -9.97
C MET A 1 -7.26 -18.26 -11.26
N LYS A 2 -8.07 -17.74 -12.19
CA LYS A 2 -7.55 -17.24 -13.47
C LYS A 2 -7.04 -15.81 -13.26
N ARG A 3 -5.72 -15.59 -13.37
CA ARG A 3 -5.15 -14.25 -13.46
C ARG A 3 -5.79 -13.49 -14.61
N ALA A 4 -5.95 -12.18 -14.46
CA ALA A 4 -6.33 -11.32 -15.57
C ALA A 4 -5.33 -11.54 -16.72
N ASN A 5 -5.84 -11.90 -17.90
CA ASN A 5 -5.01 -12.21 -19.07
C ASN A 5 -4.86 -11.03 -20.02
N THR A 6 -5.43 -9.88 -19.66
CA THR A 6 -5.36 -8.65 -20.45
C THR A 6 -4.10 -7.89 -20.08
N THR A 7 -3.27 -7.60 -21.09
CA THR A 7 -2.07 -6.79 -20.96
C THR A 7 -2.35 -5.38 -21.43
N PHE A 8 -1.82 -4.39 -20.70
CA PHE A 8 -1.86 -2.98 -21.05
C PHE A 8 -0.44 -2.41 -21.06
N THR A 9 -0.26 -1.29 -21.75
CA THR A 9 1.01 -0.54 -21.73
C THR A 9 0.84 0.73 -20.92
N THR A 10 1.73 0.95 -19.95
CA THR A 10 1.83 2.17 -19.16
C THR A 10 3.20 2.82 -19.39
N THR A 11 3.32 4.12 -19.13
CA THR A 11 4.57 4.87 -19.21
C THR A 11 4.96 5.37 -17.84
N LEU A 12 6.20 5.13 -17.42
CA LEU A 12 6.75 5.68 -16.19
C LEU A 12 6.93 7.21 -16.32
N ILE A 13 6.29 7.98 -15.45
CA ILE A 13 6.29 9.45 -15.47
C ILE A 13 7.22 10.01 -14.40
N GLU A 14 7.12 9.49 -13.18
CA GLU A 14 7.84 10.02 -12.03
C GLU A 14 8.32 8.89 -11.12
N ARG A 15 9.47 9.10 -10.46
CA ARG A 15 9.94 8.33 -9.32
C ARG A 15 10.19 9.25 -8.14
N LYS A 16 9.55 8.96 -7.01
CA LYS A 16 9.73 9.71 -5.77
C LYS A 16 10.15 8.80 -4.63
N TRP A 17 11.33 9.00 -4.07
CA TRP A 17 11.80 8.25 -2.91
C TRP A 17 11.09 8.70 -1.64
N LEU A 18 10.54 7.74 -0.89
CA LEU A 18 9.90 7.97 0.41
C LEU A 18 10.84 7.64 1.57
N SER A 19 11.77 6.70 1.35
CA SER A 19 12.83 6.33 2.27
C SER A 19 14.08 5.92 1.49
N ARG A 20 15.11 5.41 2.17
CA ARG A 20 16.34 4.88 1.54
C ARG A 20 16.10 3.68 0.62
N ASN A 21 15.01 2.94 0.84
CA ASN A 21 14.73 1.67 0.16
C ASN A 21 13.26 1.56 -0.27
N ALA A 22 12.53 2.67 -0.36
CA ALA A 22 11.17 2.65 -0.87
C ALA A 22 10.85 3.92 -1.65
N TYR A 23 10.10 3.73 -2.73
CA TYR A 23 9.76 4.80 -3.67
C TYR A 23 8.37 4.60 -4.26
N GLU A 24 7.77 5.72 -4.66
CA GLU A 24 6.62 5.73 -5.54
C GLU A 24 7.07 5.68 -6.99
N LEU A 25 6.38 4.87 -7.80
CA LEU A 25 6.34 5.04 -9.25
C LEU A 25 4.99 5.61 -9.64
N ARG A 26 5.00 6.72 -10.38
CA ARG A 26 3.82 7.21 -11.07
C ARG A 26 3.89 6.82 -12.53
N CYS A 27 2.84 6.18 -13.01
CA CYS A 27 2.75 5.75 -14.39
C CYS A 27 1.43 6.22 -15.01
N THR A 28 1.39 6.39 -16.32
CA THR A 28 0.15 6.72 -17.04
C THR A 28 -0.91 5.65 -16.83
N ARG A 29 -2.17 6.02 -16.68
CA ARG A 29 -3.26 5.04 -16.74
C ARG A 29 -3.54 4.67 -18.20
N PRO A 30 -3.50 3.38 -18.59
CA PRO A 30 -3.81 2.99 -19.96
C PRO A 30 -5.27 3.24 -20.31
N ASP A 31 -5.56 3.53 -21.59
CA ASP A 31 -6.93 3.68 -22.07
C ASP A 31 -7.75 2.40 -21.82
N GLY A 32 -8.97 2.58 -21.32
CA GLY A 32 -9.87 1.46 -20.98
C GLY A 32 -9.46 0.66 -19.73
N PHE A 33 -8.39 1.05 -19.02
CA PHE A 33 -8.01 0.42 -17.76
C PHE A 33 -8.85 0.95 -16.60
N SER A 34 -9.68 0.10 -16.02
CA SER A 34 -10.44 0.36 -14.80
C SER A 34 -10.02 -0.59 -13.68
N PHE A 35 -9.89 -0.09 -12.45
CA PHE A 35 -9.59 -0.87 -11.26
C PHE A 35 -10.45 -0.39 -10.09
N ARG A 36 -10.55 -1.22 -9.06
CA ARG A 36 -11.08 -0.82 -7.75
C ARG A 36 -9.98 -0.53 -6.76
N SER A 37 -10.16 0.47 -5.91
CA SER A 37 -9.19 0.80 -4.87
C SER A 37 -8.88 -0.41 -3.99
N GLY A 38 -7.58 -0.61 -3.73
CA GLY A 38 -7.04 -1.78 -3.03
C GLY A 38 -6.69 -2.98 -3.95
N GLN A 39 -7.01 -2.94 -5.24
CA GLN A 39 -6.52 -3.89 -6.22
C GLN A 39 -5.04 -3.67 -6.61
N HIS A 40 -4.42 -4.70 -7.17
CA HIS A 40 -3.06 -4.67 -7.66
C HIS A 40 -2.99 -4.92 -9.17
N ILE A 41 -1.82 -4.60 -9.72
CA ILE A 41 -1.43 -4.94 -11.09
C ILE A 41 -0.14 -5.75 -11.06
N SER A 42 0.04 -6.61 -12.05
CA SER A 42 1.31 -7.29 -12.28
C SER A 42 2.14 -6.47 -13.25
N MET A 43 3.34 -6.04 -12.86
CA MET A 43 4.30 -5.36 -13.74
C MET A 43 5.28 -6.37 -14.33
N LEU A 44 5.49 -6.29 -15.64
CA LEU A 44 6.42 -7.15 -16.37
C LEU A 44 7.73 -6.40 -16.63
N VAL A 45 8.85 -6.96 -16.17
CA VAL A 45 10.19 -6.37 -16.30
C VAL A 45 11.17 -7.42 -16.83
N GLY A 46 11.25 -7.53 -18.16
CA GLY A 46 11.93 -8.64 -18.83
C GLY A 46 11.09 -9.91 -18.69
N GLU A 47 11.69 -10.99 -18.19
CA GLU A 47 10.99 -12.27 -17.94
C GLU A 47 10.33 -12.33 -16.55
N ASP A 48 10.58 -11.33 -15.70
CA ASP A 48 10.05 -11.28 -14.35
C ASP A 48 8.68 -10.57 -14.30
N GLU A 49 7.73 -11.12 -13.57
CA GLU A 49 6.41 -10.53 -13.28
C GLU A 49 6.24 -10.35 -11.77
N ARG A 50 5.85 -9.16 -11.30
CA ARG A 50 5.60 -8.87 -9.87
C ARG A 50 4.34 -8.03 -9.66
N ASP A 51 3.62 -8.37 -8.61
CA ASP A 51 2.39 -7.69 -8.23
C ASP A 51 2.67 -6.48 -7.34
N TYR A 52 2.04 -5.35 -7.66
CA TYR A 52 2.09 -4.11 -6.89
C TYR A 52 0.69 -3.53 -6.74
N THR A 53 0.30 -3.26 -5.49
CA THR A 53 -0.98 -2.62 -5.19
C THR A 53 -0.99 -1.16 -5.66
N ILE A 54 -2.08 -0.75 -6.30
CA ILE A 54 -2.28 0.64 -6.71
C ILE A 54 -2.61 1.47 -5.48
N VAL A 55 -1.79 2.49 -5.22
CA VAL A 55 -1.93 3.45 -4.12
C VAL A 55 -2.91 4.56 -4.47
N SER A 56 -2.95 5.01 -5.73
CA SER A 56 -3.89 6.05 -6.15
C SER A 56 -5.36 5.57 -6.05
N PRO A 57 -6.31 6.49 -5.80
CA PRO A 57 -7.74 6.16 -5.82
C PRO A 57 -8.23 5.93 -7.25
N GLU A 58 -9.41 5.32 -7.40
CA GLU A 58 -10.00 4.95 -8.69
C GLU A 58 -10.24 6.15 -9.63
N SER A 59 -10.44 7.34 -9.06
CA SER A 59 -10.67 8.58 -9.81
C SER A 59 -9.41 9.17 -10.44
N GLU A 60 -8.23 8.71 -10.03
CA GLU A 60 -6.95 9.27 -10.47
C GLU A 60 -6.62 8.86 -11.92
N GLN A 61 -6.01 9.78 -12.66
CA GLN A 61 -5.58 9.56 -14.06
C GLN A 61 -4.22 8.88 -14.16
N GLU A 62 -3.52 8.74 -13.04
CA GLU A 62 -2.23 8.09 -12.92
C GLU A 62 -2.30 6.89 -11.97
N LEU A 63 -1.50 5.87 -12.29
CA LEU A 63 -1.28 4.73 -11.42
C LEU A 63 -0.08 5.04 -10.53
N VAL A 64 -0.30 5.11 -9.22
CA VAL A 64 0.78 5.28 -8.23
C VAL A 64 1.02 3.94 -7.55
N LEU A 65 2.27 3.50 -7.50
CA LEU A 65 2.68 2.23 -6.88
C LEU A 65 3.73 2.49 -5.80
N LEU A 66 3.55 1.92 -4.61
CA LEU A 66 4.57 1.92 -3.57
C LEU A 66 5.43 0.66 -3.69
N ILE A 67 6.73 0.84 -3.88
CA ILE A 67 7.69 -0.26 -4.06
C ILE A 67 8.76 -0.18 -3.00
N LYS A 68 8.98 -1.29 -2.29
CA LYS A 68 10.18 -1.49 -1.47
C LYS A 68 11.27 -2.14 -2.30
N GLU A 69 12.42 -1.48 -2.37
CA GLU A 69 13.63 -2.05 -2.92
C GLU A 69 14.19 -3.11 -1.98
N LEU A 70 14.25 -4.35 -2.48
CA LEU A 70 14.89 -5.46 -1.80
C LEU A 70 16.34 -5.57 -2.29
N GLU A 71 17.27 -5.79 -1.36
CA GLU A 71 18.72 -5.88 -1.64
C GLU A 71 19.06 -6.87 -2.77
N ASN A 72 18.32 -7.99 -2.84
CA ASN A 72 18.45 -9.01 -3.88
C ASN A 72 17.25 -9.05 -4.84
N GLY A 73 16.46 -7.98 -4.88
CA GLY A 73 15.23 -7.89 -5.67
C GLY A 73 15.50 -7.52 -7.12
N LYS A 74 15.40 -8.49 -8.03
CA LYS A 74 15.59 -8.28 -9.48
C LYS A 74 14.67 -7.20 -10.06
N VAL A 75 13.37 -7.25 -9.72
CA VAL A 75 12.38 -6.32 -10.28
C VAL A 75 12.41 -4.97 -9.59
N SER A 76 12.41 -4.95 -8.25
CA SER A 76 12.41 -3.71 -7.48
C SER A 76 13.65 -2.85 -7.77
N LYS A 77 14.81 -3.45 -8.02
CA LYS A 77 16.01 -2.69 -8.40
C LYS A 77 15.92 -2.15 -9.83
N LYS A 78 15.53 -2.99 -10.80
CA LYS A 78 15.34 -2.54 -12.20
C LYS A 78 14.33 -1.40 -12.29
N LEU A 79 13.27 -1.44 -11.49
CA LEU A 79 12.25 -0.39 -11.41
C LEU A 79 12.78 0.89 -10.73
N ALA A 80 13.71 0.78 -9.79
CA ALA A 80 14.37 1.91 -9.13
C ALA A 80 15.36 2.66 -10.03
N GLU A 81 15.94 1.96 -11.00
CA GLU A 81 16.93 2.48 -11.95
C GLU A 81 16.32 2.86 -13.31
N MET A 82 15.05 2.53 -13.54
CA MET A 82 14.40 2.72 -14.83
C MET A 82 14.36 4.19 -15.27
N GLU A 83 14.63 4.44 -16.54
CA GLU A 83 14.50 5.80 -17.10
C GLU A 83 13.04 6.24 -17.17
N LEU A 84 12.79 7.51 -16.85
CA LEU A 84 11.47 8.13 -17.03
C LEU A 84 11.12 8.16 -18.53
N GLY A 85 9.84 8.07 -18.84
CA GLY A 85 9.31 7.95 -20.21
C GLY A 85 9.33 6.50 -20.74
N LYS A 86 9.95 5.55 -20.03
CA LYS A 86 9.97 4.15 -20.45
C LYS A 86 8.59 3.51 -20.35
N LYS A 87 8.24 2.73 -21.38
CA LYS A 87 7.02 1.93 -21.44
C LYS A 87 7.20 0.61 -20.70
N LEU A 88 6.16 0.18 -20.01
CA LEU A 88 6.08 -1.05 -19.22
C LEU A 88 4.78 -1.77 -19.55
N GLU A 89 4.84 -3.08 -19.57
CA GLU A 89 3.63 -3.90 -19.65
C GLU A 89 3.10 -4.19 -18.26
N ILE A 90 1.78 -4.08 -18.12
CA ILE A 90 1.07 -4.41 -16.89
C ILE A 90 -0.09 -5.36 -17.21
N LYS A 91 -0.41 -6.25 -16.27
CA LYS A 91 -1.61 -7.08 -16.28
C LYS A 91 -2.49 -6.74 -15.10
N GLY A 92 -3.79 -7.00 -15.23
CA GLY A 92 -4.76 -6.74 -14.18
C GLY A 92 -5.93 -5.87 -14.65
N PRO A 93 -6.64 -5.24 -13.69
CA PRO A 93 -6.42 -5.35 -12.24
C PRO A 93 -6.75 -6.76 -11.70
N ASP A 94 -6.18 -7.12 -10.56
CA ASP A 94 -6.52 -8.32 -9.78
C ASP A 94 -6.54 -7.98 -8.27
N GLY A 95 -6.99 -8.92 -7.44
CA GLY A 95 -7.08 -8.76 -5.99
C GLY A 95 -8.50 -8.55 -5.48
N TYR A 96 -8.72 -9.05 -4.27
CA TYR A 96 -10.03 -9.08 -3.58
C TYR A 96 -10.13 -8.12 -2.40
N LEU A 97 -9.02 -7.45 -2.07
CA LEU A 97 -8.95 -6.48 -0.99
C LEU A 97 -9.54 -5.15 -1.48
N VAL A 98 -10.85 -5.14 -1.62
CA VAL A 98 -11.67 -3.99 -2.02
C VAL A 98 -12.68 -3.71 -0.93
N GLU A 99 -13.18 -2.47 -0.86
CA GLU A 99 -14.23 -2.14 0.10
C GLU A 99 -15.46 -3.05 -0.09
N ARG A 100 -15.97 -3.58 1.02
CA ARG A 100 -17.24 -4.31 1.06
C ARG A 100 -18.26 -3.54 1.90
N PRO A 101 -19.54 -3.55 1.49
CA PRO A 101 -20.62 -3.01 2.30
C PRO A 101 -20.70 -3.73 3.64
N THR A 102 -20.77 -2.98 4.73
CA THR A 102 -20.91 -3.51 6.08
C THR A 102 -21.54 -2.47 7.00
N GLN A 103 -22.12 -2.94 8.10
CA GLN A 103 -22.57 -2.11 9.22
C GLN A 103 -21.58 -2.14 10.39
N LYS A 104 -20.54 -2.99 10.31
CA LYS A 104 -19.52 -3.14 11.34
C LYS A 104 -18.46 -2.06 11.20
N LYS A 105 -17.77 -1.80 12.31
CA LYS A 105 -16.59 -0.94 12.30
C LYS A 105 -15.45 -1.64 11.57
N ARG A 106 -14.72 -0.90 10.73
CA ARG A 106 -13.56 -1.47 10.00
C ARG A 106 -12.27 -1.22 10.74
N VAL A 107 -11.45 -2.27 10.84
CA VAL A 107 -10.08 -2.22 11.36
C VAL A 107 -9.13 -2.62 10.23
N LEU A 108 -8.18 -1.74 9.94
CA LEU A 108 -7.19 -1.93 8.90
C LEU A 108 -5.86 -2.33 9.56
N VAL A 109 -5.21 -3.36 9.04
CA VAL A 109 -3.93 -3.86 9.57
C VAL A 109 -2.94 -3.95 8.43
N ALA A 110 -1.94 -3.05 8.46
CA ALA A 110 -0.87 -2.97 7.49
C ALA A 110 0.47 -3.37 8.09
N THR A 111 1.33 -4.02 7.30
CA THR A 111 2.77 -4.04 7.60
C THR A 111 3.60 -3.55 6.41
N GLY A 112 4.56 -2.65 6.65
CA GLY A 112 5.42 -2.08 5.61
C GLY A 112 4.64 -1.55 4.40
N THR A 113 4.99 -2.02 3.20
CA THR A 113 4.31 -1.61 1.96
C THR A 113 2.86 -2.13 1.83
N GLY A 114 2.42 -3.01 2.72
CA GLY A 114 1.02 -3.42 2.85
C GLY A 114 0.06 -2.27 3.21
N ILE A 115 0.58 -1.07 3.49
CA ILE A 115 -0.21 0.15 3.63
C ILE A 115 -0.81 0.66 2.30
N ALA A 116 -0.20 0.28 1.16
CA ALA A 116 -0.61 0.73 -0.17
C ALA A 116 -2.13 0.60 -0.46
N PRO A 117 -2.77 -0.56 -0.25
CA PRO A 117 -4.22 -0.66 -0.48
C PRO A 117 -5.05 0.26 0.41
N PHE A 118 -4.65 0.46 1.67
CA PHE A 118 -5.42 1.29 2.59
C PHE A 118 -5.29 2.78 2.26
N ALA A 119 -4.13 3.21 1.78
CA ALA A 119 -3.98 4.56 1.23
C ALA A 119 -4.95 4.77 0.05
N SER A 120 -5.06 3.79 -0.87
CA SER A 120 -5.99 3.84 -1.99
C SER A 120 -7.46 3.84 -1.55
N LEU A 121 -7.85 2.91 -0.67
CA LEU A 121 -9.22 2.77 -0.18
C LEU A 121 -9.68 4.02 0.58
N VAL A 122 -8.85 4.56 1.47
CA VAL A 122 -9.17 5.77 2.24
C VAL A 122 -9.24 6.99 1.34
N ALA A 123 -8.33 7.12 0.37
CA ALA A 123 -8.41 8.19 -0.64
C ALA A 123 -9.67 8.09 -1.51
N ASN A 124 -10.22 6.89 -1.67
CA ASN A 124 -11.48 6.64 -2.36
C ASN A 124 -12.72 6.76 -1.44
N GLY A 125 -12.55 7.24 -0.21
CA GLY A 125 -13.64 7.53 0.73
C GLY A 125 -14.01 6.39 1.67
N MET A 126 -13.27 5.27 1.69
CA MET A 126 -13.52 4.21 2.66
C MET A 126 -13.22 4.70 4.09
N GLU A 127 -14.24 4.66 4.95
CA GLU A 127 -14.08 4.96 6.37
C GLU A 127 -13.61 3.72 7.16
N ALA A 128 -12.72 3.96 8.12
CA ALA A 128 -12.27 2.99 9.11
C ALA A 128 -12.10 3.66 10.47
N VAL A 129 -12.20 2.89 11.55
CA VAL A 129 -12.06 3.42 12.91
C VAL A 129 -10.63 3.30 13.44
N VAL A 130 -9.92 2.25 13.04
CA VAL A 130 -8.56 1.95 13.47
C VAL A 130 -7.74 1.52 12.26
N LEU A 131 -6.53 2.05 12.14
CA LEU A 131 -5.49 1.52 11.27
C LEU A 131 -4.23 1.25 12.10
N LEU A 132 -3.83 -0.02 12.14
CA LEU A 132 -2.57 -0.46 12.72
C LEU A 132 -1.52 -0.55 11.62
N HIS A 133 -0.39 0.13 11.77
CA HIS A 133 0.70 0.11 10.79
C HIS A 133 1.98 -0.42 11.42
N GLY A 134 2.26 -1.70 11.17
CA GLY A 134 3.48 -2.37 11.61
C GLY A 134 4.67 -2.01 10.73
N ALA A 135 5.78 -1.60 11.37
CA ALA A 135 7.03 -1.31 10.70
C ALA A 135 8.23 -1.67 11.58
N ARG A 136 9.42 -1.75 11.00
CA ARG A 136 10.65 -1.89 11.79
C ARG A 136 11.06 -0.56 12.40
N CYS A 137 11.03 0.50 11.60
CA CYS A 137 11.42 1.85 11.97
C CYS A 137 10.39 2.88 11.49
N ALA A 138 10.50 4.11 11.99
CA ALA A 138 9.55 5.17 11.69
C ALA A 138 9.55 5.60 10.21
N GLU A 139 10.68 5.50 9.52
CA GLU A 139 10.81 5.85 8.09
C GLU A 139 10.04 4.90 7.18
N GLU A 140 9.66 3.72 7.67
CA GLU A 140 8.83 2.75 6.95
C GLU A 140 7.33 2.99 7.16
N LEU A 141 6.93 3.96 7.99
CA LEU A 141 5.52 4.34 8.20
C LEU A 141 5.01 5.21 7.05
N TYR A 142 5.04 4.68 5.82
CA TYR A 142 4.59 5.37 4.63
C TYR A 142 3.14 5.87 4.77
N TYR A 143 2.86 7.05 4.22
CA TYR A 143 1.55 7.71 4.27
C TYR A 143 0.99 8.03 5.67
N ARG A 144 1.76 7.86 6.75
CA ARG A 144 1.33 8.21 8.13
C ARG A 144 0.71 9.60 8.22
N HIS A 145 1.35 10.60 7.64
CA HIS A 145 0.89 11.99 7.70
C HIS A 145 -0.49 12.19 7.06
N ILE A 146 -0.81 11.44 6.01
CA ILE A 146 -2.11 11.50 5.34
C ILE A 146 -3.15 10.75 6.18
N LEU A 147 -2.81 9.53 6.60
CA LEU A 147 -3.76 8.63 7.27
C LEU A 147 -4.10 9.07 8.69
N THR A 148 -3.17 9.70 9.41
CA THR A 148 -3.42 10.25 10.76
C THR A 148 -4.46 11.37 10.74
N GLY A 149 -4.60 12.10 9.63
CA GLY A 149 -5.58 13.18 9.50
C GLY A 149 -6.99 12.71 9.13
N VAL A 150 -7.15 11.44 8.74
CA VAL A 150 -8.40 10.90 8.19
C VAL A 150 -8.97 9.78 9.05
N ILE A 151 -8.11 8.89 9.57
CA ILE A 151 -8.54 7.76 10.39
C ILE A 151 -8.48 8.15 11.87
N PRO A 152 -9.58 7.99 12.64
CA PRO A 152 -9.64 8.41 14.04
C PRO A 152 -8.53 7.83 14.92
N THR A 153 -8.14 6.58 14.68
CA THR A 153 -7.03 5.93 15.37
C THR A 153 -6.04 5.36 14.37
N TYR A 154 -4.98 6.10 14.08
CA TYR A 154 -3.78 5.59 13.43
C TYR A 154 -2.77 5.18 14.50
N MET A 155 -2.44 3.89 14.58
CA MET A 155 -1.47 3.35 15.53
C MET A 155 -0.28 2.75 14.79
N PRO A 156 0.88 3.42 14.79
CA PRO A 156 2.11 2.79 14.36
C PRO A 156 2.58 1.76 15.40
N CYS A 157 2.96 0.57 14.94
CA CYS A 157 3.52 -0.50 15.75
C CYS A 157 4.98 -0.73 15.32
N LEU A 158 5.94 -0.31 16.14
CA LEU A 158 7.37 -0.37 15.80
C LEU A 158 8.06 -1.55 16.49
N SER A 159 8.66 -2.43 15.69
CA SER A 159 9.31 -3.66 16.16
C SER A 159 10.83 -3.57 16.27
N GLY A 160 11.45 -2.58 15.64
CA GLY A 160 12.91 -2.42 15.56
C GLY A 160 13.45 -1.13 16.18
N GLU A 161 12.57 -0.23 16.64
CA GLU A 161 12.91 1.05 17.24
C GLU A 161 12.00 1.36 18.42
N SER A 162 12.51 2.15 19.37
CA SER A 162 11.69 2.58 20.51
C SER A 162 10.71 3.65 20.08
N CYS A 163 9.48 3.52 20.56
CA CYS A 163 8.44 4.54 20.39
C CYS A 163 8.76 5.87 21.11
N ARG A 164 9.76 5.91 21.99
CA ARG A 164 10.17 7.13 22.72
C ARG A 164 10.61 8.26 21.79
N GLU A 165 11.12 7.92 20.61
CA GLU A 165 11.59 8.88 19.61
C GLU A 165 10.45 9.38 18.70
N GLN A 166 9.24 8.83 18.87
CA GLN A 166 8.07 9.19 18.07
C GLN A 166 7.29 10.31 18.73
N ASN A 167 6.96 11.33 17.94
CA ASN A 167 5.99 12.34 18.34
C ASN A 167 4.57 11.76 18.16
N GLY A 168 3.88 11.50 19.27
CA GLY A 168 2.49 11.03 19.29
C GLY A 168 2.33 9.53 19.55
N PRO A 169 1.13 8.96 19.30
CA PRO A 169 0.83 7.56 19.59
C PRO A 169 1.76 6.61 18.83
N CYS A 170 2.27 5.60 19.52
CA CYS A 170 3.09 4.53 18.99
C CYS A 170 3.05 3.34 19.95
N TYR A 171 2.96 2.13 19.41
CA TYR A 171 3.04 0.88 20.16
C TYR A 171 4.37 0.19 19.89
N GLU A 172 5.11 -0.15 20.94
CA GLU A 172 6.38 -0.85 20.82
C GLU A 172 6.10 -2.35 20.72
N GLY A 173 6.30 -2.92 19.53
CA GLY A 173 6.01 -4.31 19.20
C GLY A 173 5.27 -4.50 17.88
N TYR A 174 4.62 -5.64 17.75
CA TYR A 174 3.89 -6.04 16.54
C TYR A 174 2.41 -5.65 16.61
N VAL A 175 1.77 -5.51 15.44
CA VAL A 175 0.32 -5.22 15.34
C VAL A 175 -0.54 -6.27 16.06
N THR A 176 -0.10 -7.52 16.11
CA THR A 176 -0.79 -8.60 16.82
C THR A 176 -0.85 -8.37 18.33
N GLY A 177 0.26 -7.90 18.92
CA GLY A 177 0.29 -7.55 20.35
C GLY A 177 -0.66 -6.40 20.66
N TYR A 178 -0.72 -5.37 19.82
CA TYR A 178 -1.70 -4.30 19.99
C TYR A 178 -3.14 -4.82 19.93
N ILE A 179 -3.45 -5.74 19.02
CA ILE A 179 -4.78 -6.35 18.91
C ILE A 179 -5.14 -7.13 20.18
N GLU A 180 -4.20 -7.92 20.71
CA GLU A 180 -4.41 -8.75 21.90
C GLU A 180 -4.56 -7.90 23.17
N ASP A 181 -3.72 -6.87 23.32
CA ASP A 181 -3.57 -6.14 24.58
C ASP A 181 -4.47 -4.91 24.67
N LEU A 182 -4.72 -4.22 23.54
CA LEU A 182 -5.21 -2.84 23.55
C LEU A 182 -6.42 -2.59 22.65
N LEU A 183 -6.67 -3.40 21.62
CA LEU A 183 -7.84 -3.21 20.77
C LEU A 183 -9.11 -3.56 21.58
N PRO A 184 -10.06 -2.63 21.76
CA PRO A 184 -11.27 -2.92 22.53
C PRO A 184 -12.08 -4.03 21.89
N ALA A 185 -12.58 -4.97 22.70
CA ALA A 185 -13.48 -6.02 22.23
C ALA A 185 -14.70 -5.42 21.52
N GLY A 186 -15.06 -6.00 20.38
CA GLY A 186 -16.14 -5.49 19.53
C GLY A 186 -16.33 -6.33 18.28
N ASP A 187 -17.37 -5.99 17.52
CA ASP A 187 -17.64 -6.62 16.23
C ASP A 187 -17.04 -5.76 15.11
N TYR A 188 -16.04 -6.30 14.43
CA TYR A 188 -15.25 -5.60 13.42
C TYR A 188 -15.17 -6.40 12.13
N ASP A 189 -15.02 -5.68 11.01
CA ASP A 189 -14.48 -6.25 9.79
C ASP A 189 -13.00 -5.87 9.67
N PHE A 190 -12.16 -6.89 9.65
CA PHE A 190 -10.72 -6.72 9.51
C PHE A 190 -10.30 -6.79 8.04
N TYR A 191 -9.44 -5.85 7.65
CA TYR A 191 -8.73 -5.87 6.37
C TYR A 191 -7.24 -5.94 6.67
N LEU A 192 -6.55 -6.92 6.08
CA LEU A 192 -5.14 -7.17 6.36
C LEU A 192 -4.32 -7.17 5.07
N CYS A 193 -3.19 -6.48 5.08
CA CYS A 193 -2.21 -6.52 3.99
C CYS A 193 -0.80 -6.27 4.56
N GLY A 194 0.20 -7.02 4.10
CA GLY A 194 1.52 -6.99 4.73
C GLY A 194 2.58 -7.79 4.00
#